data_AF-A0A1A8U4H4-F1
#
_entry.id   AF-A0A1A8U4H4-F1
#
_cell.length_a   1.000
_cell.length_b   1.000
_cell.length_c   1.000
_cell.angle_alpha   90.00
_cell.angle_beta   90.00
_cell.angle_gamma   90.00
#
_symmetry.space_group_name_H-M   'P 1'
#
loop_
_entity.id
_entity.type
_entity.pdbx_description
1 polymer ?
#
loop_
_entity_poly.entity_id
_entity_poly.type
_entity_poly.pdbx_seq_one_letter_code
_entity_poly.pdbx_strand_id
1 'polypeptide(L)' 'FLDVLDCLHLTQHVTVPTHTKGHTLDLVITDTPAITNLQVYDLGVSDHSVVSMELPLKDTYSKPKRQIHFR' A
#
# COMPACT_ATOMS: atom_id res chain seq x y z
N PHE A 1 14.03 -13.46 -5.51
CA PHE A 1 12.83 -12.71 -5.08
C PHE A 1 12.81 -11.34 -5.72
N LEU A 2 13.85 -10.51 -5.53
CA LEU A 2 13.98 -9.21 -6.20
C LEU A 2 13.88 -9.34 -7.73
N ASP A 3 14.53 -10.36 -8.31
CA ASP A 3 14.41 -10.63 -9.77
C ASP A 3 12.95 -10.84 -10.23
N VAL A 4 12.09 -11.42 -9.38
CA VAL A 4 10.67 -11.62 -9.69
C VAL A 4 9.91 -10.29 -9.66
N LEU A 5 10.24 -9.41 -8.70
CA LEU A 5 9.65 -8.08 -8.63
C LEU A 5 10.07 -7.25 -9.86
N ASP A 6 11.35 -7.31 -10.22
CA ASP A 6 11.90 -6.61 -11.38
C ASP A 6 11.27 -7.12 -12.69
N CYS A 7 11.15 -8.44 -12.88
CA CYS A 7 10.49 -9.02 -14.06
C CYS A 7 9.01 -8.60 -14.19
N LEU A 8 8.33 -8.36 -13.07
CA LEU A 8 6.92 -7.98 -13.03
C LEU A 8 6.71 -6.46 -12.93
N HIS A 9 7.79 -5.67 -12.95
CA HIS A 9 7.76 -4.21 -12.75
C HIS A 9 7.06 -3.81 -11.43
N LEU A 10 7.27 -4.59 -10.38
CA LEU A 10 6.73 -4.36 -9.05
C LEU A 10 7.77 -3.66 -8.17
N THR A 11 7.32 -2.70 -7.36
CA THR A 11 8.13 -1.98 -6.38
C THR A 11 7.75 -2.43 -4.97
N GLN A 12 8.74 -2.82 -4.17
CA GLN A 12 8.58 -3.03 -2.73
C GLN A 12 8.82 -1.71 -1.99
N HIS A 13 7.91 -1.33 -1.11
CA HIS A 13 7.96 -0.04 -0.42
C HIS A 13 8.53 -0.14 1.01
N VAL A 14 8.37 -1.30 1.67
CA VAL A 14 8.93 -1.53 3.00
C VAL A 14 10.43 -1.81 2.89
N THR A 15 11.24 -0.95 3.48
CA THR A 15 12.72 -0.99 3.42
C THR A 15 13.38 -1.11 4.80
N VAL A 16 12.58 -1.21 5.86
CA VAL A 16 13.03 -1.28 7.26
C VAL A 16 12.63 -2.61 7.89
N PRO A 17 13.31 -3.05 8.97
CA PRO A 17 12.90 -4.23 9.72
C PRO A 17 11.46 -4.12 10.22
N THR A 18 10.71 -5.21 10.11
CA THR A 18 9.36 -5.32 10.65
C THR A 18 9.31 -6.29 11.82
N HIS A 19 10.27 -7.20 11.94
CA HIS A 19 10.37 -8.14 13.04
C HIS A 19 11.43 -7.69 14.06
N THR A 20 11.18 -7.94 15.34
CA THR A 20 12.07 -7.58 16.48
C THR A 20 13.51 -8.09 16.37
N LYS A 21 13.75 -9.16 15.59
CA LYS A 21 15.11 -9.68 15.28
C LYS A 21 15.82 -8.92 14.15
N GLY A 22 15.28 -7.82 13.67
CA GLY A 22 15.89 -7.00 12.60
C GLY A 22 15.63 -7.50 11.18
N HIS A 23 14.62 -8.36 10.98
CA HIS A 23 14.24 -8.87 9.66
C HIS A 23 13.07 -8.08 9.07
N THR A 24 13.07 -7.90 7.75
CA THR A 24 11.94 -7.35 6.98
C THR A 24 11.17 -8.50 6.38
N LEU A 25 10.04 -8.86 6.99
CA LEU A 25 9.22 -10.02 6.60
C LEU A 25 7.83 -9.61 6.12
N ASP A 26 7.37 -8.43 6.53
CA ASP A 26 6.08 -7.86 6.14
C ASP A 26 6.31 -6.84 5.02
N LEU A 27 5.73 -7.08 3.86
CA LEU A 27 6.03 -6.35 2.62
C LEU A 27 4.79 -5.67 2.05
N VAL A 28 4.99 -4.48 1.51
CA VAL A 28 4.03 -3.76 0.68
C VAL A 28 4.62 -3.67 -0.72
N ILE A 29 3.92 -4.21 -1.72
CA ILE A 29 4.40 -4.33 -3.10
C ILE A 29 3.31 -3.86 -4.06
N THR A 30 3.64 -2.96 -4.99
CA THR A 30 2.71 -2.48 -6.02
C THR A 30 3.40 -2.28 -7.36
N ASP A 31 2.62 -2.28 -8.44
CA ASP A 31 3.06 -1.92 -9.80
C ASP A 31 3.13 -0.40 -10.03
N THR A 32 2.58 0.40 -9.11
CA THR A 32 2.44 1.85 -9.23
C THR A 32 2.79 2.56 -7.92
N PRO A 33 3.36 3.78 -7.98
CA PRO A 33 3.86 4.50 -6.80
C PRO A 33 2.77 5.22 -6.00
N ALA A 34 1.51 4.78 -6.07
CA ALA A 34 0.39 5.53 -5.51
C ALA A 34 0.32 5.49 -3.97
N ILE A 35 1.20 4.75 -3.29
CA ILE A 35 1.18 4.63 -1.83
C ILE A 35 1.73 5.90 -1.20
N THR A 36 1.01 6.40 -0.19
CA THR A 36 1.42 7.56 0.60
C THR A 36 1.44 7.22 2.08
N ASN A 37 2.16 8.02 2.87
CA ASN A 37 2.24 7.88 4.33
C ASN A 37 2.56 6.45 4.82
N LEU A 38 3.51 5.76 4.17
CA LEU A 38 3.97 4.45 4.64
C LEU A 38 4.73 4.61 5.96
N GLN A 39 4.25 3.94 7.00
CA GLN A 39 4.84 3.95 8.34
C GLN A 39 5.02 2.53 8.84
N VAL A 40 6.16 2.28 9.49
CA VAL A 40 6.42 1.05 10.23
C VAL A 40 6.68 1.45 11.68
N TYR A 41 5.86 0.94 12.60
CA TYR A 41 5.97 1.30 14.02
C TYR A 41 5.64 0.12 14.93
N ASP A 42 6.30 0.09 16.07
CA ASP A 42 6.12 -0.93 17.10
C ASP A 42 5.01 -0.53 18.08
N LEU A 43 4.06 -1.43 18.32
CA LEU A 43 3.01 -1.28 19.33
C LEU A 43 3.38 -1.94 20.68
N GLY A 44 4.48 -2.71 20.74
CA GLY A 44 4.93 -3.42 21.93
C GLY A 44 4.06 -4.63 22.31
N VAL A 45 3.19 -5.08 21.41
CA VAL A 45 2.22 -6.18 21.64
C VAL A 45 2.49 -7.42 20.80
N SER A 46 3.44 -7.38 19.87
CA SER A 46 3.85 -8.47 18.98
C SER A 46 5.35 -8.39 18.71
N ASP A 47 5.95 -9.48 18.26
CA ASP A 47 7.30 -9.52 17.69
C ASP A 47 7.37 -8.95 16.26
N HIS A 48 6.22 -8.56 15.68
CA HIS A 48 6.09 -7.82 14.43
C HIS A 48 5.58 -6.39 14.67
N SER A 49 6.14 -5.45 13.90
CA SER A 49 5.73 -4.04 13.82
C SER A 49 4.51 -3.89 12.91
N VAL A 50 3.70 -2.87 13.16
CA VAL A 50 2.59 -2.50 12.28
C VAL A 50 3.13 -1.81 11.04
N VAL A 51 2.62 -2.21 9.88
CA VAL A 51 2.84 -1.52 8.60
C VAL A 51 1.54 -0.79 8.22
N SER A 52 1.55 0.54 8.26
CA SER A 52 0.41 1.40 7.93
C SER A 52 0.69 2.19 6.66
N MET A 53 -0.32 2.39 5.82
CA MET A 53 -0.20 3.15 4.58
C MET A 53 -1.53 3.74 4.14
N GLU A 54 -1.47 4.78 3.31
CA GLU A 54 -2.63 5.38 2.66
C GLU A 54 -2.62 5.06 1.16
N LEU A 55 -3.72 4.49 0.67
CA LEU A 55 -3.93 4.19 -0.74
C LEU A 55 -5.00 5.14 -1.32
N PRO A 56 -4.64 6.05 -2.24
CA PRO A 56 -5.59 6.89 -2.91
C PRO A 56 -6.42 6.05 -3.90
N LEU A 57 -7.69 5.87 -3.58
CA LEU A 57 -8.64 5.24 -4.49
C LEU A 57 -9.10 6.28 -5.50
N LYS A 58 -8.93 6.01 -6.79
CA LYS A 58 -9.58 6.81 -7.84
C LYS A 58 -11.06 6.44 -7.87
N ASP A 59 -11.95 7.40 -7.67
CA ASP A 59 -13.38 7.22 -7.89
C ASP A 59 -13.66 6.96 -9.37
N THR A 60 -13.65 5.70 -9.78
CA THR A 60 -13.98 5.30 -11.16
C THR A 60 -15.49 5.33 -11.44
N TYR A 61 -16.33 5.49 -10.41
CA TYR A 61 -17.79 5.49 -10.52
C TYR A 61 -18.37 6.91 -10.48
N SER A 62 -18.18 7.68 -11.56
CA SER A 62 -19.09 8.79 -11.84
C SER A 62 -20.45 8.21 -12.19
N LYS A 63 -21.38 8.17 -11.23
CA LYS A 63 -22.79 7.88 -11.54
C LYS A 63 -23.24 8.94 -12.56
N PRO A 64 -23.78 8.56 -13.73
CA PRO A 64 -24.29 9.54 -14.67
C PRO A 64 -25.33 10.41 -13.95
N LYS A 65 -25.07 11.72 -13.89
CA LYS A 65 -25.97 12.69 -13.26
C LYS A 65 -27.28 12.67 -14.05
N ARG A 66 -28.36 12.12 -13.48
CA ARG A 66 -29.70 12.13 -14.12
C ARG A 66 -30.09 13.58 -14.37
N GLN A 67 -30.13 14.00 -15.62
CA GLN A 67 -30.74 15.27 -16.02
C GLN A 67 -32.25 15.07 -16.07
N ILE A 68 -32.98 15.79 -15.22
CA ILE A 68 -34.44 15.82 -15.24
C ILE A 68 -34.83 17.06 -16.04
N HIS A 69 -35.45 16.88 -17.21
CA HIS A 69 -36.08 17.98 -17.94
C HIS A 69 -37.50 18.16 -17.41
N PHE A 70 -37.79 19.33 -16.85
CA PHE A 70 -39.16 19.74 -16.53
C PHE A 70 -39.84 20.25 -17.80
N ARG A 71 -41.05 19.76 -18.08
CA ARG A 71 -41.95 20.26 -19.12
C ARG A 71 -42.96 21.22 -18.51
#